data_AF-A0A0Q6SNI4-F1
#
_entry.id   AF-A0A0Q6SNI4-F1
#
_cell.length_a   1.000
_cell.length_b   1.000
_cell.length_c   1.000
_cell.angle_alpha   90.00
_cell.angle_beta   90.00
_cell.angle_gamma   90.00
#
_symmetry.space_group_name_H-M   'P 1'
#
loop_
_entity.id
_entity.type
_entity.pdbx_description
1 polymer ?
#
loop_
_entity_poly.entity_id
_entity_poly.type
_entity_poly.pdbx_seq_one_letter_code
_entity_poly.pdbx_strand_id
1 'polypeptide(L)'
;MSSDVALHLLAQLLWGAVAICAPVLACTLIVGLAVSVLQVVTQVQDMSLTFIPKLIATVLALTLFGSWMLRKLLLLATDLISGIPGYF
;
A
#
# COMPACT_ATOMS: atom_id res chain seq x y z
N MET A 1 -31.19 7.14 -3.15
CA MET A 1 -29.78 6.78 -2.88
C MET A 1 -29.71 5.26 -2.83
N SER A 2 -29.46 4.63 -3.98
CA SER A 2 -29.52 3.19 -4.13
C SER A 2 -28.32 2.54 -3.44
N SER A 3 -28.53 1.49 -2.67
CA SER A 3 -27.47 0.73 -1.98
C SER A 3 -26.33 0.32 -2.93
N ASP A 4 -26.61 0.21 -4.22
CA ASP A 4 -25.66 0.00 -5.32
C ASP A 4 -24.58 1.08 -5.41
N VAL A 5 -24.92 2.36 -5.22
CA VAL A 5 -23.97 3.48 -5.32
C VAL A 5 -22.99 3.44 -4.16
N ALA A 6 -23.47 3.15 -2.95
CA ALA A 6 -22.63 3.02 -1.76
C ALA A 6 -21.65 1.85 -1.88
N LEU A 7 -22.12 0.69 -2.36
CA LEU A 7 -21.26 -0.48 -2.61
C LEU A 7 -20.23 -0.20 -3.71
N HIS A 8 -20.63 0.51 -4.76
CA HIS A 8 -19.73 0.87 -5.86
C HIS A 8 -18.61 1.81 -5.39
N LEU A 9 -18.97 2.86 -4.65
CA LEU A 9 -18.00 3.79 -4.03
C LEU A 9 -17.04 3.05 -3.11
N LEU A 10 -17.56 2.18 -2.23
CA LEU A 10 -16.73 1.37 -1.33
C LEU A 10 -15.71 0.52 -2.11
N ALA A 11 -16.16 -0.17 -3.17
CA ALA A 11 -15.30 -0.99 -4.01
C ALA A 11 -14.22 -0.16 -4.71
N GLN A 12 -14.58 1.01 -5.24
CA GLN A 12 -13.64 1.92 -5.90
C GLN A 12 -12.57 2.43 -4.93
N LEU A 13 -12.97 2.78 -3.69
CA LEU A 13 -12.06 3.26 -2.66
C LEU A 13 -11.11 2.18 -2.17
N LEU A 14 -11.61 0.97 -1.95
CA LEU A 14 -10.78 -0.19 -1.58
C LEU A 14 -9.74 -0.50 -2.66
N TRP A 15 -10.17 -0.52 -3.93
CA TRP A 15 -9.25 -0.71 -5.05
C TRP A 15 -8.21 0.39 -5.14
N GLY A 16 -8.61 1.65 -4.94
CA GLY A 16 -7.71 2.79 -4.88
C GLY A 16 -6.67 2.66 -3.76
N ALA A 17 -7.10 2.28 -2.56
CA ALA A 17 -6.22 2.07 -1.41
C ALA A 17 -5.20 0.95 -1.66
N VAL A 18 -5.64 -0.17 -2.22
CA VAL A 18 -4.76 -1.29 -2.60
C VAL A 18 -3.75 -0.83 -3.65
N ALA A 19 -4.18 -0.12 -4.68
CA ALA A 19 -3.28 0.37 -5.73
C ALA A 19 -2.24 1.36 -5.20
N ILE A 20 -2.59 2.22 -4.23
CA ILE A 20 -1.66 3.15 -3.58
C ILE A 20 -0.65 2.39 -2.73
N CYS A 21 -1.08 1.39 -1.96
CA CYS A 21 -0.20 0.61 -1.08
C CYS A 21 0.63 -0.45 -1.81
N ALA A 22 0.23 -0.86 -3.02
CA ALA A 22 0.86 -1.91 -3.81
C ALA A 22 2.40 -1.84 -3.91
N PRO A 23 3.05 -0.70 -4.25
CA PRO A 23 4.51 -0.65 -4.35
C PRO A 23 5.21 -0.93 -3.01
N VAL A 24 4.69 -0.39 -1.91
CA VAL A 24 5.27 -0.61 -0.57
C VAL A 24 5.06 -2.06 -0.14
N LEU A 25 3.88 -2.62 -0.37
CA LEU A 25 3.57 -4.01 -0.08
C LEU A 25 4.47 -4.97 -0.89
N ALA A 26 4.67 -4.71 -2.17
CA ALA A 26 5.55 -5.52 -3.02
C ALA A 26 7.00 -5.48 -2.54
N CYS A 27 7.55 -4.30 -2.25
CA CYS A 27 8.91 -4.15 -1.73
C CYS A 27 9.09 -4.87 -0.38
N THR A 28 8.16 -4.68 0.55
CA THR A 28 8.23 -5.32 1.87
C THR A 28 8.05 -6.83 1.82
N LEU A 29 7.23 -7.33 0.90
CA LEU A 29 7.05 -8.76 0.66
C LEU A 29 8.34 -9.40 0.14
N ILE A 30 8.96 -8.82 -0.90
CA ILE A 30 10.19 -9.35 -1.52
C ILE A 30 11.31 -9.40 -0.47
N VAL A 31 11.51 -8.32 0.27
CA VAL A 31 12.57 -8.26 1.29
C VAL A 31 12.25 -9.18 2.47
N GLY A 32 11.00 -9.24 2.90
CA GLY A 32 10.57 -10.16 3.94
C GLY A 32 10.79 -11.63 3.57
N LEU A 33 10.49 -12.00 2.33
CA LEU A 33 10.74 -13.33 1.80
C LEU A 33 12.24 -13.63 1.79
N ALA A 34 13.06 -12.73 1.21
CA ALA A 34 14.51 -12.91 1.14
C ALA A 34 15.13 -13.12 2.53
N VAL A 35 14.73 -12.29 3.51
CA VAL A 35 15.23 -12.42 4.89
C VAL A 35 14.73 -13.71 5.55
N SER A 36 13.50 -14.14 5.31
CA SER A 36 12.97 -15.40 5.86
C SER A 36 13.76 -16.62 5.37
N VAL A 37 14.17 -16.63 4.09
CA VAL A 37 15.01 -17.68 3.53
C VAL A 37 16.39 -17.67 4.19
N LEU A 38 17.00 -16.49 4.34
CA LEU A 38 18.30 -16.34 5.01
C LEU A 38 18.25 -16.81 6.48
N GLN A 39 17.17 -16.49 7.20
CA GLN A 39 16.98 -16.96 8.58
C GLN A 39 16.92 -18.49 8.67
N VAL A 40 16.21 -19.13 7.74
CA VAL A 40 16.10 -20.61 7.71
C VAL A 40 17.44 -21.25 7.35
N VAL A 41 18.15 -20.73 6.34
CA VAL A 41 19.42 -21.31 5.89
C VAL A 41 20.53 -21.15 6.92
N THR A 42 20.58 -20.02 7.64
CA THR A 42 21.61 -19.75 8.65
C THR A 42 21.24 -20.21 10.06
N GLN A 43 20.00 -20.68 10.28
CA GLN A 43 19.44 -21.05 11.59
C GLN A 43 19.43 -19.90 12.62
N VAL A 44 19.63 -18.64 12.20
CA VAL A 44 19.59 -17.47 13.07
C VAL A 44 18.16 -16.93 13.13
N GLN A 45 17.48 -17.16 14.26
CA GLN A 45 16.11 -16.69 14.51
C GLN A 45 16.07 -15.42 15.37
N ASP A 46 16.98 -14.48 15.11
CA ASP A 46 16.97 -13.18 15.80
C ASP A 46 15.87 -12.27 15.25
N MET A 47 14.98 -11.81 16.13
CA MET A 47 13.84 -10.97 15.78
C MET A 47 14.30 -9.63 15.17
N SER A 48 15.43 -9.09 15.60
CA SER A 48 16.01 -7.83 15.09
C SER A 48 16.44 -7.91 13.62
N LEU A 49 16.91 -9.08 13.16
CA LEU A 49 17.40 -9.26 11.78
C LEU A 49 16.26 -9.26 10.75
N THR A 50 15.02 -9.56 11.14
CA THR A 50 13.86 -9.39 10.24
C THR A 50 13.35 -7.97 10.18
N PHE A 51 13.52 -7.20 11.26
CA PHE A 51 12.95 -5.88 11.38
C PHE A 51 13.74 -4.83 10.58
N ILE A 52 15.07 -4.82 10.73
CA ILE A 52 15.93 -3.79 10.14
C ILE A 52 15.88 -3.78 8.60
N PRO A 53 16.05 -4.91 7.88
CA PRO A 53 16.04 -4.89 6.42
C PRO A 53 14.65 -4.50 5.86
N LYS A 54 13.57 -4.96 6.50
CA LYS A 54 12.20 -4.58 6.11
C LYS A 54 11.96 -3.08 6.28
N LEU A 55 12.47 -2.48 7.36
CA LEU A 55 12.34 -1.05 7.60
C LEU A 55 13.06 -0.25 6.51
N ILE A 56 14.30 -0.60 6.20
CA ILE A 56 15.08 0.05 5.12
C ILE A 56 14.34 -0.06 3.79
N ALA A 57 13.82 -1.24 3.45
CA ALA A 57 13.04 -1.45 2.24
C ALA A 57 11.78 -0.58 2.19
N THR A 58 11.08 -0.44 3.32
CA THR A 58 9.87 0.38 3.44
C THR A 58 10.19 1.86 3.23
N VAL A 59 11.25 2.35 3.87
CA VAL A 59 11.70 3.75 3.72
C VAL A 59 12.11 4.02 2.27
N LEU A 60 12.90 3.13 1.65
CA LEU A 60 13.27 3.28 0.24
C LEU A 60 12.06 3.29 -0.69
N ALA A 61 11.10 2.39 -0.49
CA ALA A 61 9.86 2.36 -1.26
C ALA A 61 9.06 3.66 -1.09
N LEU A 62 8.92 4.17 0.13
CA LEU A 62 8.27 5.45 0.41
C LEU A 62 9.00 6.63 -0.23
N THR A 63 10.32 6.63 -0.25
CA THR A 63 11.11 7.74 -0.81
C THR A 63 11.00 7.77 -2.34
N LEU A 64 11.01 6.59 -2.97
CA LEU A 64 10.92 6.46 -4.43
C LEU A 64 9.49 6.63 -4.96
N PHE A 65 8.51 5.99 -4.32
CA PHE A 65 7.12 5.94 -4.77
C PHE A 65 6.21 6.96 -4.05
N GLY A 66 6.71 7.67 -3.04
CA GLY A 66 5.90 8.57 -2.22
C GLY A 66 5.20 9.67 -3.03
N SER A 67 5.90 10.30 -3.98
CA SER A 67 5.33 11.33 -4.86
C SER A 67 4.18 10.78 -5.71
N TRP A 68 4.34 9.57 -6.24
CA TRP A 68 3.31 8.89 -7.03
C TRP A 68 2.10 8.49 -6.17
N MET A 69 2.34 7.95 -4.97
CA MET A 69 1.30 7.57 -4.01
C MET A 69 0.46 8.78 -3.61
N LEU A 70 1.11 9.90 -3.29
CA LEU A 70 0.45 11.17 -2.98
C LEU A 70 -0.41 11.66 -4.16
N ARG A 71 0.11 11.60 -5.39
CA ARG A 71 -0.65 11.98 -6.58
C ARG A 71 -1.91 11.13 -6.76
N LYS A 72 -1.81 9.81 -6.56
CA LYS A 72 -2.96 8.88 -6.65
C LYS A 72 -3.99 9.16 -5.56
N LEU A 73 -3.55 9.43 -4.34
CA LEU A 73 -4.42 9.76 -3.23
C LEU A 73 -5.17 11.08 -3.47
N LEU A 74 -4.48 12.11 -3.97
CA LEU A 74 -5.10 13.38 -4.33
C LEU A 74 -6.12 13.24 -5.48
N LEU A 75 -5.82 12.45 -6.50
CA LEU A 75 -6.77 12.17 -7.58
C LEU A 75 -8.03 11.50 -7.04
N LEU A 76 -7.87 10.45 -6.23
CA LEU A 76 -9.00 9.74 -5.62
C LEU A 76 -9.85 10.66 -4.73
N ALA A 77 -9.22 11.53 -3.93
CA ALA A 77 -9.92 12.51 -3.12
C ALA A 77 -10.66 13.55 -3.97
N THR A 78 -10.05 14.01 -5.07
CA THR A 78 -10.66 15.00 -5.98
C THR A 78 -11.85 14.40 -6.72
N ASP A 79 -11.72 13.17 -7.21
CA ASP A 79 -12.80 12.44 -7.90
C ASP A 79 -13.99 12.22 -6.96
N LEU A 80 -13.72 11.85 -5.70
CA LEU A 80 -14.78 11.73 -4.69
C LEU A 80 -15.48 13.06 -4.44
N ILE A 81 -14.73 14.12 -4.15
CA ILE A 81 -15.29 15.42 -3.77
C ILE A 81 -16.07 16.05 -4.93
N SER A 82 -15.53 15.96 -6.15
CA SER A 82 -16.20 16.46 -7.35
C SER A 82 -17.41 15.63 -7.78
N GLY A 83 -17.48 14.36 -7.36
CA GLY A 83 -18.64 13.49 -7.54
C GLY A 83 -19.81 13.80 -6.60
N ILE A 84 -19.56 14.46 -5.46
CA ILE A 84 -20.58 14.77 -4.43
C ILE A 84 -21.84 15.43 -5.01
N PRO A 85 -21.75 16.50 -5.84
CA PRO A 85 -22.92 17.17 -6.40
C PRO A 85 -23.77 16.29 -7.31
N GLY A 86 -23.22 15.22 -7.87
CA GLY A 86 -23.95 14.27 -8.72
C GLY A 86 -24.71 13.19 -7.97
N TYR A 87 -24.56 13.11 -6.64
CA TYR A 87 -25.27 12.17 -5.77
C TYR A 87 -26.47 12.78 -5.04
N PHE A 88 -26.67 14.10 -5.16
CA PHE A 88 -27.84 14.84 -4.67
C PHE A 88 -28.90 14.95 -5.77
#